data_AF-A0A832J6V6-F1
#
_entry.id   AF-A0A832J6V6-F1
#
_cell.length_a   1.000
_cell.length_b   1.000
_cell.length_c   1.000
_cell.angle_alpha   90.00
_cell.angle_beta   90.00
_cell.angle_gamma   90.00
#
_symmetry.space_group_name_H-M   'P 1'
#
loop_
_entity.id
_entity.type
_entity.pdbx_description
1 polymer ?
#
loop_
_entity_poly.entity_id
_entity_poly.type
_entity_poly.pdbx_seq_one_letter_code
_entity_poly.pdbx_strand_id
1 'polypeptide(L)'
;MGEPSNNNSVLEKLARLQRLFYEQLPDKLYQLETYWQQLRQGEAEHVISDFHRAAHGLAGAAGTFGAITVGTVARELEMALKPMLGLGNKSSIRIDAALVDVVDGVLARLRRAAQQWHPNKNFQLIPDVESESRREFSDLIYLLEDDVLQAEKIRVNLEYNDFHVRCFSRLVDFERACDEQLPAAIVMDMVLDEGCTAGAKAIEVLKQRFSICPPVVFISVRTDIEARLAAARAGALRYFSKPLDLDALTQTLNGLTRQVTSPYHVLIIDDDEQLLEYYATILRQAGMDV
;
A
#
# COMPACT_ATOMS: atom_id res chain seq x y z
N MET A 1 -2.57 0.94 -34.39
CA MET A 1 -3.90 1.39 -33.92
C MET A 1 -4.37 0.37 -32.89
N GLY A 2 -4.16 0.66 -31.61
CA GLY A 2 -4.58 -0.19 -30.49
C GLY A 2 -5.66 0.53 -29.70
N GLU A 3 -6.65 -0.21 -29.22
CA GLU A 3 -7.97 0.22 -28.76
C GLU A 3 -8.00 1.27 -27.63
N PRO A 4 -8.57 2.48 -27.86
CA PRO A 4 -8.90 3.44 -26.80
C PRO A 4 -10.27 3.16 -26.12
N SER A 5 -10.87 1.98 -26.33
CA SER A 5 -12.28 1.69 -26.01
C SER A 5 -12.56 1.32 -24.55
N ASN A 6 -11.60 0.69 -23.84
CA ASN A 6 -11.87 0.00 -22.57
C ASN A 6 -11.91 0.93 -21.34
N ASN A 7 -11.08 1.99 -21.35
CA ASN A 7 -10.97 2.92 -20.21
C ASN A 7 -12.23 3.79 -20.02
N ASN A 8 -12.93 4.12 -21.12
CA ASN A 8 -14.18 4.89 -21.08
C ASN A 8 -15.31 4.12 -20.40
N SER A 9 -15.43 2.81 -20.66
CA SER A 9 -16.50 1.98 -20.08
C SER A 9 -16.39 1.84 -18.55
N VAL A 10 -15.17 1.83 -18.00
CA VAL A 10 -14.93 1.69 -16.56
C VAL A 10 -15.19 3.00 -15.82
N LEU A 11 -14.73 4.12 -16.37
CA LEU A 11 -15.02 5.46 -15.83
C LEU A 11 -16.53 5.75 -15.83
N GLU A 12 -17.26 5.31 -16.86
CA GLU A 12 -18.72 5.37 -16.90
C GLU A 12 -19.37 4.56 -15.79
N LYS A 13 -18.84 3.36 -15.50
CA LYS A 13 -19.33 2.49 -14.40
C LYS A 13 -19.06 3.12 -13.02
N LEU A 14 -17.88 3.67 -12.79
CA LEU A 14 -17.55 4.38 -11.54
C LEU A 14 -18.41 5.63 -11.35
N ALA A 15 -18.60 6.43 -12.41
CA ALA A 15 -19.48 7.58 -12.38
C ALA A 15 -20.94 7.18 -12.10
N ARG A 16 -21.39 6.03 -12.62
CA ARG A 16 -22.71 5.48 -12.31
C ARG A 16 -22.82 5.08 -10.83
N LEU A 17 -21.83 4.40 -10.27
CA LEU A 17 -21.83 4.00 -8.86
C LEU A 17 -21.81 5.21 -7.92
N GLN A 18 -21.03 6.26 -8.23
CA GLN A 18 -21.07 7.52 -7.47
C GLN A 18 -22.44 8.22 -7.54
N ARG A 19 -23.13 8.18 -8.69
CA ARG A 19 -24.50 8.72 -8.79
C ARG A 19 -25.49 7.91 -7.96
N LEU A 20 -25.41 6.58 -7.99
CA LEU A 20 -26.26 5.72 -7.16
C LEU A 20 -26.05 6.02 -5.67
N PHE A 21 -24.80 6.19 -5.23
CA PHE A 21 -24.50 6.58 -3.86
C PHE A 21 -25.08 7.96 -3.52
N TYR A 22 -24.93 8.95 -4.42
CA TYR A 22 -25.52 10.28 -4.26
C TYR A 22 -27.04 10.25 -4.11
N GLU A 23 -27.72 9.43 -4.93
CA GLU A 23 -29.18 9.26 -4.89
C GLU A 23 -29.65 8.57 -3.59
N GLN A 24 -28.88 7.63 -3.06
CA GLN A 24 -29.20 6.94 -1.80
C GLN A 24 -28.83 7.74 -0.54
N LEU A 25 -27.96 8.74 -0.65
CA LEU A 25 -27.42 9.46 0.50
C LEU A 25 -28.52 10.14 1.35
N PRO A 26 -29.55 10.81 0.79
CA PRO A 26 -30.64 11.38 1.56
C PRO A 26 -31.41 10.34 2.39
N ASP A 27 -31.68 9.16 1.83
CA ASP A 27 -32.40 8.09 2.53
C ASP A 27 -31.58 7.52 3.69
N LYS A 28 -30.27 7.33 3.49
CA LYS A 28 -29.35 6.91 4.56
C LYS A 28 -29.31 7.93 5.70
N LEU A 29 -29.31 9.24 5.40
CA LEU A 29 -29.38 10.29 6.44
C LEU A 29 -30.70 10.26 7.21
N TYR A 30 -31.81 10.09 6.49
CA TYR A 30 -33.13 10.00 7.11
C TYR A 30 -33.23 8.79 8.07
N GLN A 31 -32.65 7.65 7.70
CA GLN A 31 -32.56 6.48 8.58
C GLN A 31 -31.76 6.78 9.85
N LEU A 32 -30.60 7.44 9.75
CA LEU A 32 -29.80 7.85 10.91
C LEU A 32 -30.57 8.79 11.84
N GLU A 33 -31.28 9.79 11.29
CA GLU A 33 -32.13 10.71 12.06
C GLU A 33 -33.28 9.93 12.75
N THR A 34 -33.84 8.91 12.11
CA THR A 34 -34.91 8.07 12.66
C THR A 34 -34.44 7.23 13.83
N TYR A 35 -33.29 6.55 13.70
CA TYR A 35 -32.71 5.78 14.80
C TYR A 35 -32.38 6.66 16.01
N TRP A 36 -31.92 7.88 15.76
CA TRP A 36 -31.67 8.84 16.83
C TRP A 36 -32.95 9.25 17.57
N GLN A 37 -34.05 9.49 16.84
CA GLN A 37 -35.36 9.76 17.44
C GLN A 37 -35.88 8.59 18.28
N GLN A 38 -35.76 7.36 17.77
CA GLN A 38 -36.18 6.14 18.49
C GLN A 38 -35.38 5.93 19.78
N LEU A 39 -34.06 6.16 19.74
CA LEU A 39 -33.21 6.12 20.93
C LEU A 39 -33.67 7.13 21.98
N ARG A 40 -33.96 8.38 21.57
CA ARG A 40 -34.48 9.42 22.49
C ARG A 40 -35.84 9.07 23.10
N GLN A 41 -36.64 8.24 22.43
CA GLN A 41 -37.94 7.76 22.90
C GLN A 41 -37.84 6.52 23.81
N GLY A 42 -36.65 5.96 23.99
CA GLY A 42 -36.38 4.84 24.89
C GLY A 42 -36.37 3.45 24.24
N GLU A 43 -36.46 3.37 22.90
CA GLU A 43 -36.37 2.12 22.15
C GLU A 43 -34.90 1.73 21.95
N ALA A 44 -34.25 1.22 23.00
CA ALA A 44 -32.79 1.14 23.05
C ALA A 44 -32.16 -0.20 22.62
N GLU A 45 -32.89 -1.32 22.69
CA GLU A 45 -32.26 -2.66 22.71
C GLU A 45 -31.63 -3.08 21.37
N HIS A 46 -32.28 -2.78 20.24
CA HIS A 46 -31.75 -3.09 18.90
C HIS A 46 -31.35 -1.84 18.10
N VAL A 47 -32.02 -0.71 18.37
CA VAL A 47 -31.83 0.54 17.64
C VAL A 47 -30.41 1.08 17.77
N ILE A 48 -29.74 0.93 18.91
CA ILE A 48 -28.34 1.40 19.04
C ILE A 48 -27.38 0.62 18.15
N SER A 49 -27.62 -0.69 17.99
CA SER A 49 -26.80 -1.56 17.16
C SER A 49 -27.00 -1.25 15.68
N ASP A 50 -28.26 -1.06 15.28
CA ASP A 50 -28.63 -0.67 13.93
C ASP A 50 -28.11 0.73 13.60
N PHE A 51 -28.19 1.68 14.55
CA PHE A 51 -27.68 3.04 14.37
C PHE A 51 -26.17 3.05 14.18
N HIS A 52 -25.43 2.33 15.01
CA HIS A 52 -23.99 2.20 14.87
C HIS A 52 -23.61 1.51 13.54
N ARG A 53 -24.30 0.44 13.15
CA ARG A 53 -24.06 -0.24 11.88
C ARG A 53 -24.34 0.68 10.68
N ALA A 54 -25.43 1.43 10.71
CA ALA A 54 -25.76 2.40 9.67
C ALA A 54 -24.71 3.53 9.56
N ALA A 55 -24.22 4.03 10.70
CA ALA A 55 -23.13 5.02 10.73
C ALA A 55 -21.81 4.44 10.19
N HIS A 56 -21.47 3.21 10.57
CA HIS A 56 -20.30 2.48 10.07
C HIS A 56 -20.38 2.26 8.54
N GLY A 57 -21.51 1.75 8.06
CA GLY A 57 -21.73 1.53 6.62
C GLY A 57 -21.70 2.83 5.81
N LEU A 58 -22.23 3.93 6.36
CA LEU A 58 -22.13 5.25 5.72
C LEU A 58 -20.67 5.76 5.69
N ALA A 59 -19.92 5.58 6.77
CA ALA A 59 -18.50 5.97 6.82
C ALA A 59 -17.66 5.20 5.78
N GLY A 60 -17.89 3.89 5.67
CA GLY A 60 -17.24 3.02 4.68
C GLY A 60 -17.61 3.40 3.24
N ALA A 61 -18.91 3.48 2.94
CA ALA A 61 -19.38 3.84 1.60
C ALA A 61 -18.90 5.24 1.17
N ALA A 62 -18.97 6.23 2.06
CA ALA A 62 -18.56 7.60 1.74
C ALA A 62 -17.06 7.72 1.46
N GLY A 63 -16.20 7.02 2.21
CA GLY A 63 -14.76 6.97 1.91
C GLY A 63 -14.48 6.39 0.52
N THR A 64 -15.28 5.40 0.13
CA THR A 64 -15.12 4.66 -1.12
C THR A 64 -15.49 5.50 -2.35
N PHE A 65 -16.63 6.20 -2.30
CA PHE A 65 -17.08 7.02 -3.43
C PHE A 65 -16.44 8.42 -3.49
N GLY A 66 -15.43 8.69 -2.67
CA GLY A 66 -14.73 9.98 -2.62
C GLY A 66 -15.48 11.08 -1.87
N ALA A 67 -16.50 10.73 -1.09
CA ALA A 67 -17.23 11.64 -0.20
C ALA A 67 -16.52 11.77 1.16
N ILE A 68 -15.23 12.12 1.14
CA ILE A 68 -14.33 12.10 2.30
C ILE A 68 -14.94 12.82 3.51
N THR A 69 -15.47 14.03 3.32
CA THR A 69 -16.07 14.81 4.41
C THR A 69 -17.31 14.14 5.00
N VAL A 70 -18.15 13.49 4.18
CA VAL A 70 -19.30 12.70 4.65
C VAL A 70 -18.81 11.51 5.48
N GLY A 71 -17.79 10.80 5.00
CA GLY A 71 -17.22 9.63 5.68
C GLY A 71 -16.59 9.98 7.02
N THR A 72 -15.82 11.07 7.08
CA THR A 72 -15.21 11.56 8.33
C THR A 72 -16.27 11.88 9.38
N VAL A 73 -17.34 12.60 9.00
CA VAL A 73 -18.40 12.96 9.94
C VAL A 73 -19.24 11.73 10.35
N ALA A 74 -19.49 10.79 9.44
CA ALA A 74 -20.18 9.53 9.78
C ALA A 74 -19.36 8.67 10.76
N ARG A 75 -18.03 8.68 10.65
CA ARG A 75 -17.14 8.00 11.60
C ARG A 75 -17.11 8.65 12.97
N GLU A 76 -17.23 9.98 13.05
CA GLU A 76 -17.44 10.67 14.33
C GLU A 76 -18.73 10.18 15.02
N LEU A 77 -19.81 10.02 14.25
CA LEU A 77 -21.07 9.47 14.74
C LEU A 77 -20.90 8.03 15.25
N GLU A 78 -20.28 7.16 14.44
CA GLU A 78 -19.98 5.77 14.82
C GLU A 78 -19.20 5.70 16.15
N MET A 79 -18.15 6.51 16.28
CA MET A 79 -17.32 6.56 17.49
C MET A 79 -18.06 7.10 18.72
N ALA A 80 -19.00 8.03 18.54
CA ALA A 80 -19.86 8.52 19.62
C ALA A 80 -20.83 7.43 20.13
N LEU A 81 -21.27 6.53 19.25
CA LEU A 81 -22.21 5.45 19.57
C LEU A 81 -21.51 4.21 20.15
N LYS A 82 -20.24 3.98 19.81
CA LYS A 82 -19.47 2.78 20.20
C LYS A 82 -19.44 2.47 21.71
N PRO A 83 -19.28 3.44 22.63
CA PRO A 83 -19.32 3.17 24.07
C PRO A 83 -20.66 2.60 24.55
N MET A 84 -21.74 2.87 23.81
CA MET A 84 -23.09 2.42 24.17
C MET A 84 -23.34 0.95 23.80
N LEU A 85 -22.58 0.40 22.86
CA LEU A 85 -22.66 -1.03 22.47
C LEU A 85 -22.05 -1.96 23.54
N GLY A 86 -21.09 -1.47 24.33
CA GLY A 86 -20.38 -2.26 25.34
C GLY A 86 -21.17 -2.50 26.64
N LEU A 87 -22.33 -1.88 26.81
CA LEU A 87 -23.13 -1.88 28.06
C LEU A 87 -24.10 -3.08 28.18
N GLY A 88 -23.82 -4.18 27.49
CA GLY A 88 -24.72 -5.33 27.25
C GLY A 88 -25.72 -5.66 28.36
N ASN A 89 -26.99 -5.87 27.98
CA ASN A 89 -28.15 -6.42 28.72
C ASN A 89 -28.39 -6.06 30.20
N LYS A 90 -27.62 -5.17 30.82
CA LYS A 90 -27.72 -4.90 32.27
C LYS A 90 -27.88 -3.42 32.64
N SER A 91 -27.97 -2.50 31.69
CA SER A 91 -28.22 -1.10 31.98
C SER A 91 -28.97 -0.43 30.84
N SER A 92 -30.11 0.20 31.13
CA SER A 92 -30.80 1.08 30.20
C SER A 92 -29.80 2.10 29.66
N ILE A 93 -29.71 2.22 28.33
CA ILE A 93 -28.85 3.22 27.67
C ILE A 93 -29.28 4.60 28.19
N ARG A 94 -28.40 5.27 28.95
CA ARG A 94 -28.68 6.61 29.47
C ARG A 94 -28.26 7.62 28.42
N ILE A 95 -29.24 8.25 27.80
CA ILE A 95 -29.05 9.40 26.92
C ILE A 95 -29.05 10.65 27.80
N ASP A 96 -27.88 11.24 28.02
CA ASP A 96 -27.75 12.51 28.74
C ASP A 96 -27.73 13.71 27.78
N ALA A 97 -27.85 14.92 28.32
CA ALA A 97 -27.88 16.13 27.52
C ALA A 97 -26.60 16.34 26.70
N ALA A 98 -25.44 15.94 27.24
CA ALA A 98 -24.15 16.08 26.56
C ALA A 98 -24.07 15.20 25.31
N LEU A 99 -24.55 13.95 25.40
CA LEU A 99 -24.64 13.06 24.25
C LEU A 99 -25.62 13.59 23.20
N VAL A 100 -26.75 14.16 23.63
CA VAL A 100 -27.73 14.75 22.71
C VAL A 100 -27.11 15.86 21.89
N ASP A 101 -26.41 16.79 22.53
CA ASP A 101 -25.74 17.90 21.85
C ASP A 101 -24.68 17.41 20.85
N VAL A 102 -23.92 16.36 21.23
CA VAL A 102 -22.90 15.76 20.35
C VAL A 102 -23.55 15.11 19.12
N VAL A 103 -24.55 14.24 19.31
CA VAL A 103 -25.18 13.51 18.20
C VAL A 103 -25.96 14.45 17.28
N ASP A 104 -26.73 15.39 17.82
CA ASP A 104 -27.45 16.40 17.02
C ASP A 104 -26.47 17.27 16.22
N GLY A 105 -25.35 17.67 16.84
CA GLY A 105 -24.29 18.44 16.17
C GLY A 105 -23.62 17.68 15.02
N VAL A 106 -23.34 16.39 15.22
CA VAL A 106 -22.75 15.52 14.20
C VAL A 106 -23.73 15.27 13.05
N LEU A 107 -25.00 14.97 13.33
CA LEU A 107 -26.03 14.79 12.30
C LEU A 107 -26.23 16.06 11.45
N ALA A 108 -26.24 17.24 12.06
CA ALA A 108 -26.34 18.52 11.33
C ALA A 108 -25.11 18.79 10.44
N ARG A 109 -23.90 18.42 10.89
CA ARG A 109 -22.68 18.48 10.06
C ARG A 109 -22.74 17.47 8.91
N LEU A 110 -23.22 16.26 9.18
CA LEU A 110 -23.32 15.19 8.20
C LEU A 110 -24.27 15.58 7.05
N ARG A 111 -25.41 16.17 7.39
CA ARG A 111 -26.38 16.70 6.42
C ARG A 111 -25.78 17.80 5.54
N ARG A 112 -25.03 18.74 6.13
CA ARG A 112 -24.32 19.78 5.36
C ARG A 112 -23.27 19.20 4.43
N ALA A 113 -22.46 18.25 4.91
CA ALA A 113 -21.45 17.58 4.10
C ALA A 113 -22.08 16.84 2.92
N ALA A 114 -23.20 16.15 3.15
CA ALA A 114 -23.93 15.43 2.10
C ALA A 114 -24.51 16.36 1.03
N GLN A 115 -25.05 17.53 1.42
CA GLN A 115 -25.57 18.53 0.48
C GLN A 115 -24.48 19.19 -0.37
N GLN A 116 -23.26 19.28 0.16
CA GLN A 116 -22.12 19.90 -0.53
C GLN A 116 -21.42 18.92 -1.48
N TRP A 117 -21.44 17.63 -1.16
CA TRP A 117 -20.82 16.61 -1.99
C TRP A 117 -21.65 16.32 -3.24
N HIS A 118 -20.98 16.26 -4.39
CA HIS A 118 -21.59 15.90 -5.67
C HIS A 118 -20.68 14.88 -6.38
N PRO A 119 -21.23 13.93 -7.14
CA PRO A 119 -20.46 13.00 -7.95
C PRO A 119 -19.49 13.76 -8.86
N ASN A 120 -18.20 13.50 -8.71
CA ASN A 120 -17.18 14.26 -9.41
C ASN A 120 -16.83 13.52 -10.72
N LYS A 121 -17.02 14.18 -11.89
CA LYS A 121 -16.65 13.59 -13.19
C LYS A 121 -15.14 13.37 -13.34
N ASN A 122 -14.34 14.07 -12.55
CA ASN A 122 -12.89 13.97 -12.54
C ASN A 122 -12.42 13.13 -11.36
N PHE A 123 -12.90 11.89 -11.28
CA PHE A 123 -12.33 10.92 -10.35
C PHE A 123 -10.91 10.61 -10.80
N GLN A 124 -9.93 11.31 -10.23
CA GLN A 124 -8.52 10.95 -10.35
C GLN A 124 -8.27 9.77 -9.41
N LEU A 125 -8.38 8.57 -9.97
CA LEU A 125 -7.91 7.35 -9.35
C LEU A 125 -6.40 7.49 -9.19
N ILE A 126 -5.96 7.84 -7.98
CA ILE A 126 -4.55 7.94 -7.60
C ILE A 126 -3.90 9.24 -8.16
N PRO A 127 -3.06 9.97 -7.40
CA PRO A 127 -2.18 10.96 -8.00
C PRO A 127 -1.40 10.28 -9.13
N ASP A 128 -1.41 10.91 -10.29
CA ASP A 128 -0.82 10.50 -11.56
C ASP A 128 0.47 9.63 -11.42
N VAL A 129 0.31 8.32 -11.22
CA VAL A 129 1.42 7.34 -11.30
C VAL A 129 1.72 7.03 -12.78
N GLU A 130 0.95 7.59 -13.73
CA GLU A 130 1.32 7.53 -15.16
C GLU A 130 2.62 8.30 -15.42
N SER A 131 3.10 9.14 -14.50
CA SER A 131 4.45 9.70 -14.53
C SER A 131 5.58 8.71 -14.19
N GLU A 132 5.29 7.52 -13.65
CA GLU A 132 6.27 6.42 -13.51
C GLU A 132 6.18 5.40 -14.66
N SER A 133 5.28 5.58 -15.62
CA SER A 133 5.23 4.77 -16.84
C SER A 133 6.28 5.21 -17.86
N ARG A 134 7.54 4.92 -17.49
CA ARG A 134 8.82 4.86 -18.24
C ARG A 134 9.95 5.36 -17.35
N ARG A 135 10.14 4.78 -16.15
CA ARG A 135 11.53 4.45 -15.85
C ARG A 135 11.88 3.41 -16.90
N GLU A 136 12.78 3.72 -17.83
CA GLU A 136 13.51 2.67 -18.52
C GLU A 136 13.96 1.73 -17.41
N PHE A 137 13.37 0.52 -17.36
CA PHE A 137 13.71 -0.43 -16.32
C PHE A 137 15.21 -0.62 -16.43
N SER A 138 15.92 -0.16 -15.40
CA SER A 138 17.36 -0.26 -15.41
C SER A 138 17.66 -1.71 -15.04
N ASP A 139 18.00 -2.52 -16.02
CA ASP A 139 18.50 -3.87 -15.77
C ASP A 139 19.94 -3.84 -15.19
N LEU A 140 20.44 -2.64 -14.82
CA LEU A 140 21.77 -2.41 -14.28
C LEU A 140 21.89 -2.95 -12.84
N ILE A 141 22.74 -3.93 -12.68
CA ILE A 141 23.15 -4.51 -11.39
C ILE A 141 24.60 -4.13 -11.12
N TYR A 142 24.88 -3.62 -9.93
CA TYR A 142 26.26 -3.48 -9.46
C TYR A 142 26.63 -4.73 -8.67
N LEU A 143 27.73 -5.36 -9.07
CA LEU A 143 28.31 -6.51 -8.38
C LEU A 143 29.66 -6.09 -7.80
N LEU A 144 29.81 -6.15 -6.47
CA LEU A 144 31.11 -5.98 -5.82
C LEU A 144 31.57 -7.32 -5.23
N GLU A 145 32.65 -7.84 -5.82
CA GLU A 145 33.24 -9.16 -5.56
C GLU A 145 34.72 -9.07 -5.93
N ASP A 146 35.62 -9.42 -4.99
CA ASP A 146 37.07 -9.32 -5.15
C ASP A 146 37.66 -10.54 -5.89
N ASP A 147 37.03 -11.71 -5.77
CA ASP A 147 37.36 -12.89 -6.56
C ASP A 147 36.88 -12.75 -8.02
N VAL A 148 37.84 -12.53 -8.92
CA VAL A 148 37.60 -12.35 -10.37
C VAL A 148 36.85 -13.52 -11.00
N LEU A 149 37.17 -14.76 -10.61
CA LEU A 149 36.51 -15.95 -11.19
C LEU A 149 35.07 -16.06 -10.71
N GLN A 150 34.83 -15.75 -9.44
CA GLN A 150 33.50 -15.74 -8.88
C GLN A 150 32.65 -14.60 -9.46
N ALA A 151 33.22 -13.39 -9.55
CA ALA A 151 32.59 -12.23 -10.14
C ALA A 151 32.16 -12.52 -11.58
N GLU A 152 33.05 -13.11 -12.38
CA GLU A 152 32.76 -13.49 -13.77
C GLU A 152 31.66 -14.54 -13.87
N LYS A 153 31.66 -15.55 -12.99
CA LYS A 153 30.62 -16.57 -12.94
C LYS A 153 29.23 -15.96 -12.67
N ILE A 154 29.14 -15.06 -11.70
CA ILE A 154 27.89 -14.37 -11.35
C ILE A 154 27.47 -13.47 -12.51
N ARG A 155 28.40 -12.68 -13.07
CA ARG A 155 28.18 -11.77 -14.21
C ARG A 155 27.58 -12.51 -15.40
N VAL A 156 28.21 -13.60 -15.85
CA VAL A 156 27.74 -14.39 -17.01
C VAL A 156 26.34 -14.97 -16.76
N ASN A 157 26.07 -15.45 -15.56
CA ASN A 157 24.75 -16.00 -15.23
C ASN A 157 23.66 -14.91 -15.23
N LEU A 158 23.94 -13.75 -14.64
CA LEU A 158 22.97 -12.65 -14.61
C LEU A 158 22.77 -12.02 -15.99
N GLU A 159 23.82 -11.85 -16.79
CA GLU A 159 23.70 -11.36 -18.16
C GLU A 159 22.94 -12.31 -19.08
N TYR A 160 23.07 -13.62 -18.88
CA TYR A 160 22.23 -14.61 -19.56
C TYR A 160 20.73 -14.45 -19.23
N ASN A 161 20.39 -13.84 -18.10
CA ASN A 161 19.03 -13.55 -17.64
C ASN A 161 18.60 -12.09 -17.90
N ASP A 162 19.19 -11.46 -18.92
CA ASP A 162 18.90 -10.09 -19.38
C ASP A 162 19.21 -8.98 -18.36
N PHE A 163 20.12 -9.21 -17.42
CA PHE A 163 20.69 -8.13 -16.60
C PHE A 163 21.91 -7.49 -17.26
N HIS A 164 22.12 -6.20 -17.01
CA HIS A 164 23.37 -5.52 -17.30
C HIS A 164 24.21 -5.44 -16.04
N VAL A 165 25.34 -6.15 -15.97
CA VAL A 165 26.13 -6.22 -14.74
C VAL A 165 27.41 -5.40 -14.85
N ARG A 166 27.60 -4.46 -13.93
CA ARG A 166 28.87 -3.75 -13.76
C ARG A 166 29.59 -4.31 -12.53
N CYS A 167 30.74 -4.94 -12.75
CA CYS A 167 31.55 -5.55 -11.71
C CYS A 167 32.58 -4.58 -11.12
N PHE A 168 32.82 -4.71 -9.81
CA PHE A 168 33.80 -3.94 -9.07
C PHE A 168 34.57 -4.88 -8.13
N SER A 169 35.88 -4.74 -8.06
CA SER A 169 36.74 -5.47 -7.11
C SER A 169 37.20 -4.61 -5.94
N ARG A 170 36.89 -3.31 -5.94
CA ARG A 170 37.31 -2.35 -4.92
C ARG A 170 36.17 -1.42 -4.54
N LEU A 171 36.03 -1.12 -3.25
CA LEU A 171 34.99 -0.24 -2.73
C LEU A 171 35.04 1.17 -3.34
N VAL A 172 36.23 1.72 -3.52
CA VAL A 172 36.42 3.08 -4.06
C VAL A 172 35.83 3.22 -5.48
N ASP A 173 35.98 2.19 -6.32
CA ASP A 173 35.44 2.22 -7.68
C ASP A 173 33.91 2.09 -7.69
N PHE A 174 33.36 1.30 -6.78
CA PHE A 174 31.91 1.16 -6.58
C PHE A 174 31.27 2.43 -6.04
N GLU A 175 31.88 3.07 -5.04
CA GLU A 175 31.38 4.33 -4.48
C GLU A 175 31.33 5.42 -5.55
N ARG A 176 32.40 5.54 -6.35
CA ARG A 176 32.42 6.49 -7.48
C ARG A 176 31.34 6.18 -8.52
N ALA A 177 31.11 4.91 -8.82
CA ALA A 177 30.07 4.52 -9.78
C ALA A 177 28.66 4.82 -9.28
N CYS A 178 28.41 4.68 -7.96
CA CYS A 178 27.13 5.07 -7.35
C CYS A 178 26.89 6.59 -7.42
N ASP A 179 27.95 7.39 -7.46
CA ASP A 179 27.87 8.85 -7.62
C ASP A 179 27.52 9.27 -9.06
N GLU A 180 27.92 8.46 -10.03
CA GLU A 180 27.60 8.65 -11.44
C GLU A 180 26.17 8.21 -11.75
N GLN A 181 25.80 7.01 -11.32
CA GLN A 181 24.50 6.40 -11.57
C GLN A 181 24.19 5.32 -10.53
N LEU A 182 22.99 5.35 -9.96
CA LEU A 182 22.51 4.28 -9.08
C LEU A 182 21.99 3.08 -9.91
N PRO A 183 22.37 1.84 -9.56
CA PRO A 183 21.84 0.63 -10.19
C PRO A 183 20.42 0.33 -9.69
N ALA A 184 19.74 -0.62 -10.34
CA ALA A 184 18.46 -1.13 -9.85
C ALA A 184 18.59 -2.08 -8.66
N ALA A 185 19.73 -2.77 -8.53
CA ALA A 185 20.08 -3.52 -7.33
C ALA A 185 21.59 -3.66 -7.17
N ILE A 186 22.02 -3.91 -5.93
CA ILE A 186 23.42 -4.11 -5.57
C ILE A 186 23.60 -5.53 -5.02
N VAL A 187 24.54 -6.28 -5.59
CA VAL A 187 25.06 -7.52 -5.03
C VAL A 187 26.43 -7.21 -4.45
N MET A 188 26.57 -7.40 -3.14
CA MET A 188 27.74 -6.97 -2.37
C MET A 188 28.34 -8.16 -1.63
N ASP A 189 29.65 -8.43 -1.79
CA ASP A 189 30.32 -9.34 -0.86
C ASP A 189 30.45 -8.67 0.53
N MET A 190 30.09 -9.44 1.55
CA MET A 190 30.24 -9.05 2.94
C MET A 190 31.71 -9.01 3.38
N VAL A 191 32.53 -9.95 2.88
CA VAL A 191 33.94 -10.07 3.19
C VAL A 191 34.71 -9.51 2.01
N LEU A 192 35.50 -8.46 2.26
CA LEU A 192 36.38 -7.85 1.27
C LEU A 192 37.78 -7.77 1.86
N ASP A 193 38.77 -7.45 1.03
CA ASP A 193 40.15 -7.18 1.45
C ASP A 193 40.24 -6.18 2.62
N GLU A 194 39.35 -5.19 2.70
CA GLU A 194 39.33 -4.19 3.76
C GLU A 194 38.77 -4.70 5.10
N GLY A 195 38.15 -5.88 5.12
CA GLY A 195 37.72 -6.56 6.35
C GLY A 195 36.47 -7.43 6.23
N CYS A 196 36.24 -8.22 7.29
CA CYS A 196 35.20 -9.26 7.31
C CYS A 196 33.74 -8.78 7.28
N THR A 197 33.52 -7.48 7.42
CA THR A 197 32.20 -6.83 7.33
C THR A 197 32.27 -5.54 6.52
N ALA A 198 33.29 -5.39 5.67
CA ALA A 198 33.55 -4.17 4.93
C ALA A 198 32.38 -3.82 4.00
N GLY A 199 31.76 -4.82 3.36
CA GLY A 199 30.57 -4.62 2.53
C GLY A 199 29.38 -4.03 3.30
N ALA A 200 29.11 -4.49 4.52
CA ALA A 200 28.04 -3.92 5.36
C ALA A 200 28.27 -2.44 5.67
N LYS A 201 29.51 -2.07 6.01
CA LYS A 201 29.87 -0.67 6.29
C LYS A 201 29.72 0.22 5.06
N ALA A 202 30.12 -0.27 3.88
CA ALA A 202 29.98 0.47 2.62
C ALA A 202 28.49 0.79 2.32
N ILE A 203 27.60 -0.17 2.55
CA ILE A 203 26.16 0.03 2.35
C ILE A 203 25.55 0.99 3.39
N GLU A 204 26.01 0.96 4.64
CA GLU A 204 25.59 1.94 5.65
C GLU A 204 25.97 3.37 5.24
N VAL A 205 27.19 3.57 4.72
CA VAL A 205 27.65 4.87 4.19
C VAL A 205 26.78 5.29 2.99
N LEU A 206 26.49 4.37 2.07
CA LEU A 206 25.65 4.64 0.90
C LEU A 206 24.24 5.08 1.30
N LYS A 207 23.63 4.43 2.30
CA LYS A 207 22.29 4.78 2.81
C LYS A 207 22.23 6.14 3.51
N GLN A 208 23.32 6.55 4.17
CA GLN A 208 23.39 7.89 4.75
C GLN A 208 23.51 8.97 3.67
N ARG A 209 24.10 8.62 2.51
CA ARG A 209 24.37 9.54 1.41
C ARG A 209 23.18 9.73 0.46
N PHE A 210 22.37 8.70 0.24
CA PHE A 210 21.25 8.74 -0.72
C PHE A 210 19.89 8.51 -0.02
N SER A 211 18.92 9.40 -0.28
CA SER A 211 17.56 9.30 0.32
C SER A 211 16.78 8.07 -0.15
N ILE A 212 17.06 7.57 -1.35
CA ILE A 212 16.51 6.32 -1.90
C ILE A 212 17.70 5.46 -2.30
N CYS A 213 18.00 4.45 -1.50
CA CYS A 213 19.11 3.53 -1.75
C CYS A 213 18.60 2.30 -2.50
N PRO A 214 19.30 1.81 -3.54
CA PRO A 214 18.92 0.59 -4.24
C PRO A 214 18.83 -0.61 -3.28
N PRO A 215 17.97 -1.61 -3.57
CA PRO A 215 17.93 -2.84 -2.80
C PRO A 215 19.28 -3.56 -2.83
N VAL A 216 19.68 -4.09 -1.67
CA VAL A 216 20.99 -4.72 -1.47
C VAL A 216 20.83 -6.19 -1.12
N VAL A 217 21.57 -7.03 -1.83
CA VAL A 217 21.75 -8.46 -1.55
C VAL A 217 23.19 -8.70 -1.15
N PHE A 218 23.42 -9.32 0.02
CA PHE A 218 24.75 -9.76 0.42
C PHE A 218 25.03 -11.17 -0.06
N ILE A 219 26.26 -11.38 -0.52
CA ILE A 219 26.87 -12.70 -0.72
C ILE A 219 28.03 -12.83 0.27
N SER A 220 28.31 -14.03 0.79
CA SER A 220 29.43 -14.21 1.71
C SER A 220 29.83 -15.65 1.89
N VAL A 221 31.11 -15.90 2.18
CA VAL A 221 31.59 -17.19 2.69
C VAL A 221 31.21 -17.43 4.17
N ARG A 222 30.86 -16.36 4.92
CA ARG A 222 30.50 -16.46 6.33
C ARG A 222 29.07 -16.96 6.48
N THR A 223 28.85 -17.87 7.43
CA THR A 223 27.51 -18.42 7.74
C THR A 223 27.07 -18.12 9.16
N ASP A 224 27.94 -17.49 9.96
CA ASP A 224 27.69 -17.16 11.36
C ASP A 224 26.64 -16.06 11.55
N ILE A 225 26.09 -16.01 12.75
CA ILE A 225 25.02 -15.08 13.13
C ILE A 225 25.49 -13.63 13.09
N GLU A 226 26.75 -13.35 13.42
CA GLU A 226 27.28 -11.99 13.46
C GLU A 226 27.28 -11.35 12.06
N ALA A 227 27.76 -12.10 11.05
CA ALA A 227 27.75 -11.63 9.67
C ALA A 227 26.32 -11.39 9.15
N ARG A 228 25.39 -12.30 9.44
CA ARG A 228 23.98 -12.15 9.05
C ARG A 228 23.30 -10.97 9.76
N LEU A 229 23.61 -10.75 11.04
CA LEU A 229 23.09 -9.62 11.81
C LEU A 229 23.62 -8.29 11.29
N ALA A 230 24.91 -8.22 10.93
CA ALA A 230 25.50 -7.03 10.34
C ALA A 230 24.87 -6.70 8.98
N ALA A 231 24.64 -7.70 8.12
CA ALA A 231 23.91 -7.52 6.87
C ALA A 231 22.47 -7.00 7.09
N ALA A 232 21.75 -7.56 8.07
CA ALA A 232 20.40 -7.11 8.41
C ALA A 232 20.38 -5.66 8.93
N ARG A 233 21.38 -5.25 9.73
CA ARG A 233 21.52 -3.88 10.23
C ARG A 233 21.85 -2.87 9.13
N ALA A 234 22.67 -3.26 8.17
CA ALA A 234 22.87 -2.50 6.94
C ALA A 234 21.60 -2.43 6.07
N GLY A 235 20.53 -3.14 6.45
CA GLY A 235 19.23 -3.19 5.80
C GLY A 235 19.27 -3.90 4.46
N ALA A 236 20.03 -5.00 4.40
CA ALA A 236 19.99 -5.92 3.29
C ALA A 236 18.65 -6.63 3.21
N LEU A 237 18.23 -6.90 1.98
CA LEU A 237 16.97 -7.59 1.71
C LEU A 237 17.14 -9.11 1.66
N ARG A 238 18.34 -9.57 1.28
CA ARG A 238 18.70 -10.98 1.25
C ARG A 238 20.17 -11.20 1.57
N TYR A 239 20.48 -12.39 2.09
CA TYR A 239 21.83 -12.84 2.39
C TYR A 239 22.02 -14.27 1.84
N PHE A 240 23.01 -14.45 0.99
CA PHE A 240 23.37 -15.75 0.42
C PHE A 240 24.74 -16.20 0.92
N SER A 241 24.81 -17.45 1.35
CA SER A 241 26.08 -18.12 1.66
C SER A 241 26.69 -18.70 0.38
N LYS A 242 28.01 -18.54 0.21
CA LYS A 242 28.79 -19.20 -0.83
C LYS A 242 28.98 -20.70 -0.44
N PRO A 243 28.90 -21.66 -1.39
CA PRO A 243 28.70 -21.47 -2.84
C PRO A 243 27.27 -20.99 -3.17
N LEU A 244 27.19 -20.02 -4.09
CA LEU A 244 25.92 -19.39 -4.46
C LEU A 244 25.04 -20.32 -5.30
N ASP A 245 23.77 -20.40 -4.93
CA ASP A 245 22.69 -20.81 -5.83
C ASP A 245 22.37 -19.62 -6.74
N LEU A 246 22.89 -19.67 -7.97
CA LEU A 246 22.77 -18.58 -8.95
C LEU A 246 21.33 -18.43 -9.48
N ASP A 247 20.56 -19.51 -9.50
CA ASP A 247 19.15 -19.45 -9.90
C ASP A 247 18.33 -18.73 -8.82
N ALA A 248 18.57 -19.06 -7.54
CA ALA A 248 17.94 -18.36 -6.43
C ALA A 248 18.33 -16.88 -6.33
N LEU A 249 19.59 -16.55 -6.64
CA LEU A 249 20.06 -15.16 -6.72
C LEU A 249 19.33 -14.41 -7.85
N THR A 250 19.26 -15.01 -9.04
CA THR A 250 18.58 -14.45 -10.21
C THR A 250 17.09 -14.23 -9.95
N GLN A 251 16.39 -15.22 -9.37
CA GLN A 251 14.98 -15.08 -8.98
C GLN A 251 14.78 -13.96 -7.97
N THR A 252 15.69 -13.83 -7.00
CA THR A 252 15.66 -12.73 -6.04
C THR A 252 15.81 -11.40 -6.75
N LEU A 253 16.84 -11.21 -7.58
CA LEU A 253 17.05 -9.96 -8.31
C LEU A 253 15.88 -9.63 -9.24
N ASN A 254 15.30 -10.60 -9.93
CA ASN A 254 14.09 -10.43 -10.73
C ASN A 254 12.93 -9.87 -9.88
N GLY A 255 12.67 -10.42 -8.70
CA GLY A 255 11.63 -9.90 -7.81
C GLY A 255 11.92 -8.51 -7.23
N LEU A 256 13.19 -8.09 -7.19
CA LEU A 256 13.60 -6.78 -6.67
C LEU A 256 13.64 -5.68 -7.74
N THR A 257 13.94 -6.05 -8.98
CA THR A 257 14.20 -5.11 -10.08
C THR A 257 13.06 -5.06 -11.08
N ARG A 258 12.34 -6.18 -11.25
CA ARG A 258 11.18 -6.28 -12.12
C ARG A 258 9.93 -6.22 -11.25
N GLN A 259 9.11 -5.20 -11.46
CA GLN A 259 7.72 -5.30 -11.03
C GLN A 259 7.13 -6.49 -11.78
N VAL A 260 6.77 -7.54 -11.04
CA VAL A 260 6.02 -8.67 -11.58
C VAL A 260 4.72 -8.10 -12.14
N THR A 261 4.62 -8.03 -13.48
CA THR A 261 3.39 -7.76 -14.22
C THR A 261 2.48 -9.00 -14.22
N SER A 262 2.43 -9.73 -13.11
CA SER A 262 1.31 -10.63 -12.86
C SER A 262 0.25 -9.80 -12.17
N PRO A 263 -1.00 -9.83 -12.65
CA PRO A 263 -2.07 -9.16 -11.95
C PRO A 263 -2.10 -9.68 -10.50
N TYR A 264 -2.03 -8.78 -9.53
CA TYR A 264 -2.14 -9.14 -8.12
C TYR A 264 -3.46 -9.87 -7.92
N HIS A 265 -3.47 -11.10 -7.40
CA HIS A 265 -4.71 -11.77 -7.03
C HIS A 265 -5.21 -11.21 -5.69
N VAL A 266 -6.34 -10.51 -5.69
CA VAL A 266 -6.92 -9.84 -4.53
C VAL A 266 -8.25 -10.50 -4.18
N LEU A 267 -8.32 -11.13 -3.01
CA LEU A 267 -9.60 -11.57 -2.44
C LEU A 267 -10.19 -10.44 -1.60
N ILE A 268 -11.33 -9.89 -2.03
CA ILE A 268 -12.08 -8.89 -1.25
C ILE A 268 -13.14 -9.62 -0.44
N ILE A 269 -13.18 -9.39 0.87
CA ILE A 269 -14.18 -9.93 1.79
C ILE A 269 -14.85 -8.75 2.48
N ASP A 270 -16.10 -8.49 2.12
CA ASP A 270 -16.95 -7.44 2.69
C ASP A 270 -18.42 -7.92 2.62
N ASP A 271 -19.30 -7.39 3.45
CA ASP A 271 -20.73 -7.73 3.46
C ASP A 271 -21.57 -6.83 2.55
N ASP A 272 -21.00 -5.74 2.01
CA ASP A 272 -21.65 -4.85 1.06
C ASP A 272 -21.30 -5.22 -0.41
N GLU A 273 -22.27 -5.80 -1.11
CA GLU A 273 -22.13 -6.23 -2.52
C GLU A 273 -21.85 -5.06 -3.49
N GLN A 274 -22.43 -3.88 -3.23
CA GLN A 274 -22.23 -2.71 -4.10
C GLN A 274 -20.81 -2.17 -3.96
N LEU A 275 -20.28 -2.26 -2.74
CA LEU A 275 -18.93 -1.85 -2.39
C LEU A 275 -17.87 -2.80 -2.96
N LEU A 276 -18.11 -4.11 -2.84
CA LEU A 276 -17.27 -5.15 -3.45
C LEU A 276 -17.10 -4.93 -4.96
N GLU A 277 -18.19 -4.68 -5.67
CA GLU A 277 -18.18 -4.47 -7.11
C GLU A 277 -17.44 -3.17 -7.50
N TYR A 278 -17.52 -2.12 -6.67
CA TYR A 278 -16.77 -0.89 -6.86
C TYR A 278 -15.26 -1.13 -6.73
N TYR A 279 -14.80 -1.78 -5.65
CA TYR A 279 -13.39 -2.07 -5.43
C TYR A 279 -12.83 -3.04 -6.46
N ALA A 280 -13.57 -4.11 -6.80
CA ALA A 280 -13.17 -5.05 -7.84
C ALA A 280 -12.99 -4.34 -9.19
N THR A 281 -13.87 -3.39 -9.52
CA THR A 281 -13.74 -2.59 -10.75
C THR A 281 -12.47 -1.73 -10.75
N ILE A 282 -12.14 -1.07 -9.64
CA ILE A 282 -10.91 -0.26 -9.50
C ILE A 282 -9.66 -1.12 -9.59
N LEU A 283 -9.62 -2.22 -8.86
CA LEU A 283 -8.45 -3.09 -8.77
C LEU A 283 -8.19 -3.80 -10.11
N ARG A 284 -9.24 -4.25 -10.80
CA ARG A 284 -9.12 -4.77 -12.18
C ARG A 284 -8.58 -3.72 -13.16
N GLN A 285 -8.98 -2.45 -13.02
CA GLN A 285 -8.43 -1.35 -13.82
C GLN A 285 -6.95 -1.09 -13.52
N ALA A 286 -6.52 -1.27 -12.27
CA ALA A 286 -5.10 -1.22 -11.88
C ALA A 286 -4.30 -2.45 -12.33
N GLY A 287 -4.89 -3.34 -13.13
CA GLY A 287 -4.24 -4.54 -13.63
C GLY A 287 -4.12 -5.64 -12.59
N MET A 288 -5.01 -5.71 -11.60
CA MET A 288 -5.09 -6.77 -10.59
C MET A 288 -6.19 -7.78 -10.96
N ASP A 289 -6.07 -9.02 -10.49
CA ASP A 289 -7.08 -10.08 -10.64
C ASP A 289 -7.86 -10.17 -9.33
N VAL A 290 -9.18 -10.14 -9.38
CA VAL A 290 -10.07 -9.97 -8.21
C VAL A 290 -11.26 -10.89 -8.28
#